data_AF-A0A816ZBX3-F1
#
_entry.id   AF-A0A816ZBX3-F1
#
_cell.length_a   1.000
_cell.length_b   1.000
_cell.length_c   1.000
_cell.angle_alpha   90.00
_cell.angle_beta   90.00
_cell.angle_gamma   90.00
#
_symmetry.space_group_name_H-M   'P 1'
#
loop_
_entity.id
_entity.type
_entity.pdbx_description
1 polymer ?
#
loop_
_entity_poly.entity_id
_entity_poly.type
_entity_poly.pdbx_seq_one_letter_code
_entity_poly.pdbx_strand_id
1 'polypeptide(L)'
;MNSSRKFQNDLTANKPNGKDVVSSEVSGDPKSKKPNGKSVDSSAEPLCSMIKKGRGRLNWRSSHAHLRLQRAENDEILRGLCGEDGVVYAICELQEECDSRGSLILKKYMEFRKRARLASDINNSPNLNLLAGGASEGPDPREVELYVEEILSLMQLGEDYTEFMVSKIKSLTSVDAELLPKATKAFRNGSFSKVIQDVTGFYVILEGFFMVENVRKAIRIDEHVPDSLTTSMVDDVFYVLQSCLRRAISTSNISSVIAVLSNAGSLLAKDYHEALQQKIREP
;
A
#
# COMPACT_ATOMS: atom_id res chain seq x y z
N MET A 1 27.79 -23.95 37.04
CA MET A 1 27.47 -23.51 38.42
C MET A 1 26.00 -23.81 38.65
N ASN A 2 25.73 -24.90 39.37
CA ASN A 2 24.40 -25.52 39.44
C ASN A 2 23.96 -25.62 40.91
N SER A 3 22.69 -25.31 41.16
CA SER A 3 21.90 -25.65 42.36
C SER A 3 22.32 -25.00 43.69
N SER A 4 21.46 -24.73 44.67
CA SER A 4 20.02 -24.53 44.82
C SER A 4 19.82 -24.30 46.32
N ARG A 5 18.97 -23.31 46.66
CA ARG A 5 18.09 -23.18 47.85
C ARG A 5 18.55 -23.73 49.21
N LYS A 6 18.32 -22.91 50.26
CA LYS A 6 17.28 -23.18 51.28
C LYS A 6 17.15 -22.00 52.28
N PHE A 7 15.89 -21.58 52.52
CA PHE A 7 15.23 -21.18 53.80
C PHE A 7 15.86 -20.04 54.64
N GLN A 8 15.18 -19.21 55.43
CA GLN A 8 13.87 -19.20 56.10
C GLN A 8 13.63 -17.76 56.63
N ASN A 9 12.37 -17.34 56.85
CA ASN A 9 11.87 -16.60 58.04
C ASN A 9 10.57 -15.82 57.74
N ASP A 10 9.44 -16.51 57.91
CA ASP A 10 8.42 -16.33 58.96
C ASP A 10 7.90 -14.94 59.40
N LEU A 11 6.54 -14.87 59.38
CA LEU A 11 5.58 -14.34 60.38
C LEU A 11 5.57 -12.80 60.63
N THR A 12 4.44 -12.08 60.62
CA THR A 12 3.14 -12.36 61.28
C THR A 12 1.95 -11.65 60.61
N ALA A 13 0.76 -12.21 60.86
CA ALA A 13 -0.55 -11.78 60.38
C ALA A 13 -1.17 -10.64 61.21
N ASN A 14 -2.08 -9.87 60.58
CA ASN A 14 -3.45 -9.69 61.09
C ASN A 14 -4.36 -8.95 60.09
N LYS A 15 -5.46 -9.61 59.70
CA LYS A 15 -6.71 -8.99 59.24
C LYS A 15 -7.67 -8.92 60.43
N PRO A 16 -8.68 -8.03 60.38
CA PRO A 16 -10.03 -8.57 60.42
C PRO A 16 -10.99 -7.97 59.37
N ASN A 17 -12.03 -8.77 59.15
CA ASN A 17 -13.18 -8.61 58.26
C ASN A 17 -14.13 -7.47 58.65
N GLY A 18 -14.95 -7.04 57.69
CA GLY A 18 -16.24 -6.40 57.94
C GLY A 18 -16.85 -5.78 56.67
N LYS A 19 -17.81 -6.47 56.05
CA LYS A 19 -18.74 -5.90 55.06
C LYS A 19 -19.84 -5.15 55.81
N ASP A 20 -20.35 -4.04 55.24
CA ASP A 20 -21.79 -3.76 55.11
C ASP A 20 -22.05 -2.47 54.32
N VAL A 21 -23.29 -2.36 53.85
CA VAL A 21 -23.80 -1.66 52.67
C VAL A 21 -24.40 -0.27 53.01
N VAL A 22 -24.53 0.59 51.99
CA VAL A 22 -25.60 1.60 51.73
C VAL A 22 -25.14 3.07 51.55
N SER A 23 -25.29 3.50 50.29
CA SER A 23 -25.77 4.78 49.70
C SER A 23 -25.40 6.16 50.27
N SER A 24 -24.89 7.02 49.38
CA SER A 24 -25.29 8.44 49.29
C SER A 24 -25.05 8.98 47.87
N GLU A 25 -26.13 9.38 47.18
CA GLU A 25 -26.10 10.29 46.03
C GLU A 25 -25.83 11.73 46.53
N VAL A 26 -25.02 12.52 45.82
CA VAL A 26 -25.25 13.98 45.66
C VAL A 26 -24.72 14.44 44.30
N SER A 27 -25.64 15.09 43.60
CA SER A 27 -25.56 15.84 42.34
C SER A 27 -24.65 17.08 42.41
N GLY A 28 -24.00 17.43 41.30
CA GLY A 28 -23.34 18.74 41.13
C GLY A 28 -22.51 18.87 39.85
N ASP A 29 -23.12 19.45 38.80
CA ASP A 29 -22.47 19.96 37.59
C ASP A 29 -21.40 21.03 37.88
N PRO A 30 -20.37 21.14 37.03
CA PRO A 30 -19.97 22.47 36.56
C PRO A 30 -19.80 22.56 35.03
N LYS A 31 -20.54 23.51 34.45
CA LYS A 31 -20.44 24.03 33.07
C LYS A 31 -18.98 24.17 32.60
N SER A 32 -18.59 23.39 31.60
CA SER A 32 -17.42 23.65 30.76
C SER A 32 -17.82 24.40 29.49
N LYS A 33 -17.18 25.56 29.30
CA LYS A 33 -17.32 26.45 28.14
C LYS A 33 -16.97 25.71 26.85
N LYS A 34 -17.82 25.82 25.82
CA LYS A 34 -17.51 25.48 24.42
C LYS A 34 -16.26 26.26 23.95
N PRO A 35 -15.23 25.60 23.40
CA PRO A 35 -14.36 26.26 22.43
C PRO A 35 -15.04 26.21 21.08
N ASN A 36 -15.06 27.38 20.43
CA ASN A 36 -15.66 27.65 19.14
C ASN A 36 -14.89 26.88 18.05
N GLY A 37 -15.38 25.70 17.67
CA GLY A 37 -14.85 24.93 16.54
C GLY A 37 -15.27 25.59 15.22
N LYS A 38 -14.41 26.45 14.68
CA LYS A 38 -14.49 26.80 13.26
C LYS A 38 -14.06 25.57 12.44
N SER A 39 -14.98 25.12 11.61
CA SER A 39 -14.87 24.04 10.64
C SER A 39 -13.56 24.10 9.84
N VAL A 40 -12.67 23.14 10.08
CA VAL A 40 -11.68 22.70 9.10
C VAL A 40 -12.29 21.52 8.35
N ASP A 41 -13.38 21.80 7.63
CA ASP A 41 -14.11 20.82 6.84
C ASP A 41 -14.36 21.46 5.47
N SER A 42 -13.38 21.33 4.58
CA SER A 42 -13.55 21.79 3.18
C SER A 42 -12.53 21.19 2.20
N SER A 43 -11.33 20.80 2.67
CA SER A 43 -10.28 20.29 1.77
C SER A 43 -10.32 18.75 1.55
N ALA A 44 -10.91 17.99 2.48
CA ALA A 44 -10.95 16.52 2.41
C ALA A 44 -12.19 15.95 1.70
N GLU A 45 -13.31 16.68 1.69
CA GLU A 45 -14.55 16.26 1.05
C GLU A 45 -14.44 16.06 -0.48
N PRO A 46 -13.74 16.92 -1.24
CA PRO A 46 -13.62 16.75 -2.69
C PRO A 46 -12.92 15.44 -3.06
N LEU A 47 -11.84 15.11 -2.33
CA LEU A 47 -10.98 13.95 -2.59
C LEU A 47 -11.70 12.63 -2.25
N CYS A 48 -12.45 12.62 -1.14
CA CYS A 48 -13.30 11.50 -0.76
C CYS A 48 -14.49 11.32 -1.73
N SER A 49 -15.04 12.42 -2.26
CA SER A 49 -16.10 12.37 -3.29
C SER A 49 -15.57 11.89 -4.66
N MET A 50 -14.32 12.20 -5.00
CA MET A 50 -13.64 11.80 -6.23
C MET A 50 -13.33 10.30 -6.24
N ILE A 51 -12.89 9.75 -5.11
CA ILE A 51 -12.68 8.30 -4.94
C ILE A 51 -14.01 7.54 -5.06
N LYS A 52 -15.10 8.06 -4.50
CA LYS A 52 -16.43 7.45 -4.57
C LYS A 52 -17.06 7.46 -5.97
N LYS A 53 -16.61 8.34 -6.88
CA LYS A 53 -17.28 8.55 -8.18
C LYS A 53 -16.82 7.64 -9.31
N GLY A 54 -15.83 6.76 -9.11
CA GLY A 54 -15.55 5.64 -10.02
C GLY A 54 -15.48 5.99 -11.51
N ARG A 55 -15.09 7.22 -11.86
CA ARG A 55 -14.86 7.63 -13.26
C ARG A 55 -13.37 7.54 -13.51
N GLY A 56 -12.94 6.34 -13.88
CA GLY A 56 -11.63 6.09 -14.44
C GLY A 56 -11.31 7.12 -15.53
N ARG A 57 -10.10 7.66 -15.49
CA ARG A 57 -9.57 8.75 -16.33
C ARG A 57 -10.08 10.17 -16.02
N LEU A 58 -10.39 10.51 -14.77
CA LEU A 58 -10.42 11.93 -14.37
C LEU A 58 -9.00 12.49 -14.29
N ASN A 59 -8.49 12.93 -15.45
CA ASN A 59 -7.48 13.95 -15.71
C ASN A 59 -6.57 14.36 -14.51
N TRP A 60 -5.91 13.39 -13.88
CA TRP A 60 -5.01 13.63 -12.75
C TRP A 60 -3.90 14.60 -13.13
N ARG A 61 -3.50 14.61 -14.41
CA ARG A 61 -2.57 15.59 -15.00
C ARG A 61 -3.04 17.04 -14.85
N SER A 62 -4.32 17.34 -15.00
CA SER A 62 -4.85 18.70 -14.81
C SER A 62 -4.94 19.08 -13.33
N SER A 63 -5.33 18.13 -12.46
CA SER A 63 -5.23 18.34 -11.01
C SER A 63 -3.78 18.53 -10.56
N HIS A 64 -2.84 17.81 -11.19
CA HIS A 64 -1.40 17.91 -10.93
C HIS A 64 -0.81 19.25 -11.43
N ALA A 65 -1.30 19.79 -12.54
CA ALA A 65 -0.93 21.13 -13.03
C ALA A 65 -1.47 22.22 -12.11
N HIS A 66 -2.72 22.11 -11.65
CA HIS A 66 -3.33 23.05 -10.71
C HIS A 66 -2.63 23.02 -9.34
N LEU A 67 -2.36 21.82 -8.81
CA LEU A 67 -1.59 21.64 -7.58
C LEU A 67 -0.12 22.07 -7.71
N ARG A 68 0.46 22.07 -8.93
CA ARG A 68 1.78 22.64 -9.19
C ARG A 68 1.77 24.16 -9.12
N LEU A 69 0.75 24.80 -9.70
CA LEU A 69 0.59 26.26 -9.68
C LEU A 69 0.37 26.78 -8.25
N GLN A 70 -0.55 26.18 -7.48
CA GLN A 70 -0.74 26.55 -6.07
C GLN A 70 0.52 26.32 -5.20
N ARG A 71 1.31 25.29 -5.51
CA ARG A 71 2.58 25.04 -4.81
C ARG A 71 3.66 26.05 -5.17
N ALA A 72 3.68 26.58 -6.40
CA ALA A 72 4.64 27.60 -6.83
C ALA A 72 4.38 28.94 -6.15
N GLU A 73 3.12 29.37 -6.06
CA GLU A 73 2.74 30.60 -5.36
C GLU A 73 3.06 30.52 -3.85
N ASN A 74 2.81 29.37 -3.23
CA ASN A 74 3.15 29.15 -1.82
C ASN A 74 4.67 29.12 -1.57
N ASP A 75 5.48 28.64 -2.52
CA ASP A 75 6.94 28.59 -2.39
C ASP A 75 7.56 29.99 -2.35
N GLU A 76 7.09 30.90 -3.19
CA GLU A 76 7.57 32.29 -3.23
C GLU A 76 7.25 33.04 -1.92
N ILE A 77 6.04 32.82 -1.38
CA ILE A 77 5.63 33.40 -0.10
C ILE A 77 6.49 32.87 1.05
N LEU A 78 6.71 31.55 1.12
CA LEU A 78 7.51 30.92 2.18
C LEU A 78 8.96 31.41 2.16
N ARG A 79 9.56 31.51 0.97
CA ARG A 79 10.91 32.07 0.77
C ARG A 79 10.97 33.53 1.17
N GLY A 80 9.96 34.33 0.82
CA GLY A 80 9.90 35.75 1.14
C GLY A 80 9.76 36.05 2.64
N LEU A 81 9.08 35.18 3.39
CA LEU A 81 8.85 35.39 4.83
C LEU A 81 9.95 34.81 5.72
N CYS A 82 10.47 33.62 5.38
CA CYS A 82 11.28 32.81 6.29
C CYS A 82 12.52 32.19 5.62
N GLY A 83 12.87 32.60 4.40
CA GLY A 83 13.97 32.01 3.64
C GLY A 83 13.73 30.54 3.27
N GLU A 84 14.80 29.83 2.89
CA GLU A 84 14.70 28.41 2.51
C GLU A 84 14.39 27.49 3.70
N ASP A 85 14.78 27.87 4.92
CA ASP A 85 14.42 27.15 6.14
C ASP A 85 12.90 27.07 6.33
N GLY A 86 12.19 28.17 6.06
CA GLY A 86 10.72 28.21 6.11
C GLY A 86 10.05 27.21 5.17
N VAL A 87 10.65 26.96 4.01
CA VAL A 87 10.17 25.95 3.05
C VAL A 87 10.35 24.55 3.63
N VAL A 88 11.48 24.27 4.30
CA VAL A 88 11.70 22.96 4.94
C VAL A 88 10.74 22.72 6.09
N TYR A 89 10.49 23.72 6.94
CA TYR A 89 9.49 23.62 8.00
C TYR A 89 8.10 23.33 7.44
N ALA A 90 7.67 24.06 6.40
CA ALA A 90 6.38 23.81 5.76
C ALA A 90 6.29 22.39 5.18
N ILE A 91 7.35 21.88 4.56
CA ILE A 91 7.39 20.51 4.04
C ILE A 91 7.32 19.48 5.19
N CYS A 92 7.98 19.73 6.33
CA CYS A 92 7.91 18.85 7.49
C CYS A 92 6.49 18.80 8.09
N GLU A 93 5.84 19.94 8.26
CA GLU A 93 4.45 20.02 8.76
C GLU A 93 3.47 19.31 7.80
N LEU A 94 3.65 19.49 6.49
CA LEU A 94 2.87 18.76 5.49
C LEU A 94 3.12 17.25 5.57
N GLN A 95 4.36 16.83 5.80
CA GLN A 95 4.70 15.42 5.93
C GLN A 95 4.09 14.81 7.21
N GLU A 96 4.05 15.54 8.32
CA GLU A 96 3.37 15.10 9.54
C GLU A 96 1.86 14.92 9.32
N GLU A 97 1.24 15.81 8.56
CA GLU A 97 -0.18 15.68 8.19
C GLU A 97 -0.42 14.49 7.25
N CYS A 98 0.51 14.21 6.33
CA CYS A 98 0.50 12.99 5.52
C CYS A 98 0.69 11.72 6.36
N ASP A 99 1.58 11.74 7.35
CA ASP A 99 1.79 10.65 8.29
C ASP A 99 0.55 10.37 9.13
N SER A 100 -0.18 11.41 9.54
CA SER A 100 -1.45 11.27 10.27
C SER A 100 -2.60 10.87 9.35
N ARG A 101 -3.02 11.76 8.46
CA ARG A 101 -4.22 11.61 7.63
C ARG A 101 -4.01 10.70 6.45
N GLY A 102 -2.88 10.82 5.75
CA GLY A 102 -2.55 9.97 4.61
C GLY A 102 -2.49 8.50 5.01
N SER A 103 -1.84 8.19 6.14
CA SER A 103 -1.83 6.84 6.70
C SER A 103 -3.24 6.32 6.99
N LEU A 104 -4.09 7.16 7.59
CA LEU A 104 -5.47 6.77 7.92
C LEU A 104 -6.31 6.54 6.66
N ILE A 105 -6.16 7.39 5.64
CA ILE A 105 -6.87 7.25 4.36
C ILE A 105 -6.44 5.95 3.67
N LEU A 106 -5.14 5.67 3.58
CA LEU A 106 -4.66 4.44 2.96
C LEU A 106 -5.04 3.21 3.78
N LYS A 107 -5.00 3.27 5.12
CA LYS A 107 -5.50 2.20 5.98
C LYS A 107 -6.99 1.96 5.77
N LYS A 108 -7.81 3.01 5.66
CA LYS A 108 -9.24 2.91 5.38
C LYS A 108 -9.54 2.43 3.96
N TYR A 109 -8.79 2.87 2.95
CA TYR A 109 -8.85 2.32 1.60
C TYR A 109 -8.53 0.83 1.65
N MET A 110 -7.46 0.49 2.34
CA MET A 110 -7.07 -0.89 2.54
C MET A 110 -8.14 -1.66 3.29
N GLU A 111 -8.75 -1.16 4.37
CA GLU A 111 -9.86 -1.81 5.07
C GLU A 111 -11.12 -1.94 4.20
N PHE A 112 -11.45 -0.92 3.43
CA PHE A 112 -12.53 -0.94 2.44
C PHE A 112 -12.29 -2.04 1.39
N ARG A 113 -11.03 -2.35 1.09
CA ARG A 113 -10.62 -3.46 0.20
C ARG A 113 -10.31 -4.77 0.94
N LYS A 114 -9.98 -4.75 2.23
CA LYS A 114 -9.50 -5.87 3.08
C LYS A 114 -10.68 -6.52 3.81
N ARG A 115 -11.34 -7.50 3.17
CA ARG A 115 -11.40 -8.92 3.67
C ARG A 115 -12.49 -9.85 3.11
N ALA A 116 -13.53 -9.47 2.37
CA ALA A 116 -14.63 -10.44 2.20
C ALA A 116 -14.37 -11.65 1.26
N ARG A 117 -13.47 -11.58 0.27
CA ARG A 117 -13.31 -12.68 -0.73
C ARG A 117 -11.87 -13.17 -0.90
N LEU A 118 -10.97 -12.29 -1.34
CA LEU A 118 -9.66 -12.67 -1.86
C LEU A 118 -8.71 -13.41 -0.89
N ALA A 119 -8.69 -13.06 0.39
CA ALA A 119 -7.82 -13.71 1.38
C ALA A 119 -8.45 -14.97 2.01
N SER A 120 -9.78 -15.13 1.94
CA SER A 120 -10.49 -16.36 2.32
C SER A 120 -10.30 -17.45 1.27
N ASP A 121 -10.35 -17.08 -0.02
CA ASP A 121 -10.24 -18.03 -1.13
C ASP A 121 -8.81 -18.59 -1.29
N ILE A 122 -7.79 -17.74 -1.07
CA ILE A 122 -6.38 -18.16 -1.19
C ILE A 122 -5.96 -19.10 -0.04
N ASN A 123 -6.51 -18.95 1.17
CA ASN A 123 -6.07 -19.70 2.36
C ASN A 123 -6.91 -20.97 2.65
N ASN A 124 -8.11 -21.10 2.06
CA ASN A 124 -8.95 -22.29 2.19
C ASN A 124 -8.65 -23.40 1.17
N SER A 125 -7.70 -23.21 0.25
CA SER A 125 -7.31 -24.24 -0.72
C SER A 125 -5.82 -24.57 -0.67
N PRO A 126 -5.36 -25.33 0.35
CA PRO A 126 -3.99 -25.84 0.37
C PRO A 126 -3.80 -27.13 -0.46
N ASN A 127 -4.84 -27.64 -1.14
CA ASN A 127 -4.77 -28.87 -1.94
C ASN A 127 -5.56 -28.76 -3.25
N LEU A 128 -4.87 -28.35 -4.32
CA LEU A 128 -5.35 -28.46 -5.69
C LEU A 128 -5.28 -29.93 -6.14
N ASN A 129 -6.22 -30.77 -5.71
CA ASN A 129 -6.47 -32.07 -6.35
C ASN A 129 -7.34 -31.84 -7.59
N LEU A 130 -6.67 -31.62 -8.73
CA LEU A 130 -7.22 -31.27 -10.03
C LEU A 130 -7.78 -32.49 -10.80
N LEU A 131 -8.59 -33.36 -10.17
CA LEU A 131 -9.12 -34.57 -10.82
C LEU A 131 -10.63 -34.83 -10.63
N ALA A 132 -11.42 -33.86 -10.18
CA ALA A 132 -12.88 -33.99 -10.22
C ALA A 132 -13.51 -32.65 -10.57
N GLY A 133 -14.29 -32.62 -11.65
CA GLY A 133 -14.97 -31.43 -12.19
C GLY A 133 -16.01 -30.85 -11.23
N GLY A 134 -15.56 -30.04 -10.28
CA GLY A 134 -16.38 -29.23 -9.40
C GLY A 134 -15.76 -27.86 -9.19
N ALA A 135 -16.50 -26.81 -9.52
CA ALA A 135 -16.07 -25.42 -9.43
C ALA A 135 -15.62 -25.03 -8.01
N SER A 136 -14.33 -24.72 -7.85
CA SER A 136 -13.87 -23.77 -6.84
C SER A 136 -13.22 -22.60 -7.59
N GLU A 137 -14.08 -21.67 -7.99
CA GLU A 137 -13.72 -20.52 -8.82
C GLU A 137 -12.92 -19.55 -7.95
N GLY A 138 -11.65 -19.33 -8.30
CA GLY A 138 -10.86 -18.25 -7.71
C GLY A 138 -11.47 -16.87 -7.99
N PRO A 139 -10.86 -15.78 -7.49
CA PRO A 139 -11.31 -14.44 -7.78
C PRO A 139 -11.45 -14.21 -9.29
N ASP A 140 -12.54 -13.60 -9.75
CA ASP A 140 -12.71 -13.27 -11.17
C ASP A 140 -11.47 -12.47 -11.64
N PRO A 141 -10.74 -12.95 -12.66
CA PRO A 141 -9.57 -12.27 -13.19
C PRO A 141 -9.82 -10.79 -13.54
N ARG A 142 -11.06 -10.44 -13.92
CA ARG A 142 -11.44 -9.05 -14.21
C ARG A 142 -11.48 -8.18 -12.96
N GLU A 143 -11.96 -8.72 -11.84
CA GLU A 143 -11.96 -8.01 -10.56
C GLU A 143 -10.53 -7.79 -10.05
N VAL A 144 -9.66 -8.79 -10.21
CA VAL A 144 -8.24 -8.67 -9.84
C VAL A 144 -7.55 -7.60 -10.66
N GLU A 145 -7.78 -7.55 -11.98
CA GLU A 145 -7.21 -6.53 -12.85
C GLU A 145 -7.63 -5.12 -12.42
N LEU A 146 -8.91 -4.92 -12.07
CA LEU A 146 -9.39 -3.63 -11.55
C LEU A 146 -8.67 -3.23 -10.25
N TYR A 147 -8.44 -4.19 -9.34
CA TYR A 147 -7.72 -3.91 -8.09
C TYR A 147 -6.24 -3.59 -8.33
N VAL A 148 -5.60 -4.26 -9.28
CA VAL A 148 -4.22 -3.96 -9.69
C VAL A 148 -4.12 -2.53 -10.20
N GLU A 149 -5.01 -2.10 -11.09
CA GLU A 149 -5.02 -0.75 -11.67
C GLU A 149 -5.25 0.35 -10.61
N GLU A 150 -6.15 0.11 -9.66
CA GLU A 150 -6.42 1.06 -8.57
C GLU A 150 -5.23 1.19 -7.61
N ILE A 151 -4.64 0.07 -7.19
CA ILE A 151 -3.45 0.09 -6.32
C ILE A 151 -2.27 0.70 -7.05
N LEU A 152 -2.08 0.39 -8.34
CA LEU A 152 -1.03 0.99 -9.18
C LEU A 152 -1.15 2.52 -9.19
N SER A 153 -2.36 3.04 -9.39
CA SER A 153 -2.63 4.49 -9.36
C SER A 153 -2.31 5.12 -7.99
N LEU A 154 -2.60 4.43 -6.89
CA LEU A 154 -2.28 4.90 -5.53
C LEU A 154 -0.77 4.89 -5.26
N MET A 155 -0.06 3.84 -5.70
CA MET A 155 1.39 3.75 -5.55
C MET A 155 2.11 4.84 -6.33
N GLN A 156 1.73 5.05 -7.60
CA GLN A 156 2.26 6.13 -8.43
C GLN A 156 2.09 7.50 -7.78
N LEU A 157 0.90 7.77 -7.25
CA LEU A 157 0.63 9.02 -6.55
C LEU A 157 1.50 9.19 -5.29
N GLY A 158 1.68 8.12 -4.52
CA GLY A 158 2.54 8.13 -3.32
C GLY A 158 4.01 8.40 -3.65
N GLU A 159 4.53 7.77 -4.71
CA GLU A 159 5.90 7.98 -5.17
C GLU A 159 6.08 9.37 -5.80
N ASP A 160 5.16 9.84 -6.65
CA ASP A 160 5.18 11.20 -7.23
C ASP A 160 5.24 12.28 -6.14
N TYR A 161 4.45 12.11 -5.08
CA TYR A 161 4.47 12.99 -3.91
C TYR A 161 5.84 12.96 -3.22
N THR A 162 6.35 11.77 -2.92
CA THR A 162 7.59 11.58 -2.17
C THR A 162 8.78 12.11 -2.97
N GLU A 163 8.87 11.77 -4.26
CA GLU A 163 9.90 12.25 -5.17
C GLU A 163 9.87 13.78 -5.26
N PHE A 164 8.69 14.38 -5.46
CA PHE A 164 8.55 15.82 -5.52
C PHE A 164 9.04 16.50 -4.23
N MET A 165 8.58 16.05 -3.06
CA MET A 165 8.94 16.67 -1.79
C MET A 165 10.43 16.51 -1.49
N VAL A 166 10.98 15.32 -1.69
CA VAL A 166 12.41 15.06 -1.46
C VAL A 166 13.28 15.81 -2.46
N SER A 167 12.88 15.91 -3.73
CA SER A 167 13.57 16.70 -4.74
C SER A 167 13.56 18.18 -4.39
N LYS A 168 12.40 18.69 -3.93
CA LYS A 168 12.27 20.08 -3.48
C LYS A 168 13.19 20.37 -2.31
N ILE A 169 13.21 19.51 -1.29
CA ILE A 169 14.13 19.61 -0.15
C ILE A 169 15.58 19.69 -0.66
N LYS A 170 16.00 18.72 -1.47
CA LYS A 170 17.39 18.65 -2.00
C LYS A 170 17.80 19.83 -2.88
N SER A 171 16.84 20.56 -3.46
CA SER A 171 17.12 21.75 -4.27
C SER A 171 17.45 23.00 -3.44
N LEU A 172 17.22 22.96 -2.13
CA LEU A 172 17.52 24.05 -1.21
C LEU A 172 19.00 24.02 -0.82
N THR A 173 19.64 25.18 -0.80
CA THR A 173 21.09 25.36 -0.64
C THR A 173 21.47 26.23 0.56
N SER A 174 20.59 27.13 0.99
CA SER A 174 20.78 28.04 2.12
C SER A 174 19.91 27.61 3.29
N VAL A 175 20.00 26.34 3.67
CA VAL A 175 19.22 25.73 4.76
C VAL A 175 20.18 25.28 5.85
N ASP A 176 19.72 25.32 7.11
CA ASP A 176 20.44 24.70 8.22
C ASP A 176 20.77 23.22 7.94
N ALA A 177 22.01 22.84 8.22
CA ALA A 177 22.59 21.53 7.92
C ALA A 177 21.83 20.37 8.58
N GLU A 178 21.12 20.62 9.68
CA GLU A 178 20.34 19.58 10.38
C GLU A 178 18.92 19.40 9.83
N LEU A 179 18.36 20.39 9.12
CA LEU A 179 16.98 20.36 8.65
C LEU A 179 16.80 19.42 7.45
N LEU A 180 17.75 19.40 6.51
CA LEU A 180 17.70 18.55 5.31
C LEU A 180 17.67 17.04 5.64
N PRO A 181 18.58 16.54 6.51
CA PRO A 181 18.58 15.12 6.90
C PRO A 181 17.34 14.76 7.72
N LYS A 182 16.89 15.66 8.61
CA LYS A 182 15.67 15.46 9.41
C LYS A 182 14.45 15.31 8.52
N ALA A 183 14.25 16.22 7.56
CA ALA A 183 13.14 16.16 6.62
C ALA A 183 13.20 14.87 5.79
N THR A 184 14.36 14.56 5.19
CA THR A 184 14.53 13.34 4.38
C THR A 184 14.26 12.05 5.18
N LYS A 185 14.64 12.03 6.46
CA LYS A 185 14.36 10.90 7.36
C LYS A 185 12.87 10.76 7.67
N ALA A 186 12.15 11.86 7.81
CA ALA A 186 10.70 11.85 8.04
C ALA A 186 9.95 11.18 6.88
N PHE A 187 10.30 11.51 5.63
CA PHE A 187 9.70 10.86 4.44
C PHE A 187 9.98 9.36 4.37
N ARG A 188 11.19 8.92 4.76
CA ARG A 188 11.56 7.50 4.68
C ARG A 188 10.96 6.65 5.80
N ASN A 189 10.90 7.19 7.01
CA ASN A 189 10.61 6.42 8.22
C ASN A 189 9.23 6.75 8.83
N GLY A 190 8.51 7.70 8.25
CA GLY A 190 7.18 8.13 8.66
C GLY A 190 6.14 7.02 8.62
N SER A 191 5.02 7.25 9.30
CA SER A 191 3.90 6.30 9.31
C SER A 191 3.32 6.08 7.90
N PHE A 192 3.30 7.13 7.08
CA PHE A 192 2.78 7.05 5.71
C PHE A 192 3.63 6.10 4.86
N SER A 193 4.95 6.22 4.94
CA SER A 193 5.89 5.32 4.27
C SER A 193 5.66 3.85 4.63
N LYS A 194 5.41 3.55 5.91
CA LYS A 194 5.09 2.18 6.35
C LYS A 194 3.79 1.66 5.72
N VAL A 195 2.75 2.49 5.65
CA VAL A 195 1.49 2.09 5.00
C VAL A 195 1.66 1.92 3.49
N ILE A 196 2.50 2.74 2.85
CA ILE A 196 2.86 2.55 1.43
C ILE A 196 3.58 1.21 1.23
N GLN A 197 4.49 0.81 2.12
CA GLN A 197 5.12 -0.51 2.04
C GLN A 197 4.11 -1.65 2.16
N ASP A 198 3.10 -1.52 3.04
CA ASP A 198 2.00 -2.48 3.10
C ASP A 198 1.24 -2.54 1.77
N VAL A 199 0.91 -1.38 1.17
CA VAL A 199 0.25 -1.27 -0.14
C VAL A 199 1.08 -1.95 -1.23
N THR A 200 2.38 -1.73 -1.26
CA THR A 200 3.33 -2.39 -2.16
C THR A 200 3.28 -3.91 -1.99
N GLY A 201 3.20 -4.41 -0.76
CA GLY A 201 3.03 -5.85 -0.48
C GLY A 201 1.75 -6.42 -1.10
N PHE A 202 0.62 -5.72 -0.96
CA PHE A 202 -0.64 -6.13 -1.58
C PHE A 202 -0.59 -6.11 -3.11
N TYR A 203 0.02 -5.08 -3.69
CA TYR A 203 0.25 -4.99 -5.13
C TYR A 203 0.99 -6.22 -5.66
N VAL A 204 2.12 -6.57 -5.04
CA VAL A 204 2.95 -7.71 -5.48
C VAL A 204 2.18 -9.03 -5.45
N ILE A 205 1.32 -9.22 -4.44
CA ILE A 205 0.48 -10.42 -4.34
C ILE A 205 -0.55 -10.47 -5.49
N LEU A 206 -1.25 -9.36 -5.73
CA LEU A 206 -2.27 -9.27 -6.79
C LEU A 206 -1.64 -9.45 -8.18
N GLU A 207 -0.54 -8.75 -8.43
CA GLU A 207 0.19 -8.80 -9.70
C GLU A 207 0.75 -10.21 -9.96
N GLY A 208 1.27 -10.87 -8.92
CA GLY A 208 1.73 -12.25 -8.99
C GLY A 208 0.60 -13.22 -9.33
N PHE A 209 -0.55 -13.11 -8.66
CA PHE A 209 -1.73 -13.91 -8.97
C PHE A 209 -2.22 -13.69 -10.42
N PHE A 210 -2.38 -12.42 -10.82
CA PHE A 210 -2.77 -12.05 -12.18
C PHE A 210 -1.82 -12.65 -13.22
N MET A 211 -0.52 -12.56 -12.99
CA MET A 211 0.51 -13.08 -13.88
C MET A 211 0.37 -14.60 -14.06
N VAL A 212 0.29 -15.33 -12.96
CA VAL A 212 0.20 -16.81 -12.97
C VAL A 212 -1.06 -17.27 -13.70
N GLU A 213 -2.23 -16.69 -13.39
CA GLU A 213 -3.49 -17.12 -14.01
C GLU A 213 -3.55 -16.82 -15.50
N ASN A 214 -3.03 -15.67 -15.94
CA ASN A 214 -3.00 -15.33 -17.36
C ASN A 214 -1.97 -16.16 -18.14
N VAL A 215 -0.83 -16.51 -17.55
CA VAL A 215 0.13 -17.45 -18.17
C VAL A 215 -0.47 -18.85 -18.28
N ARG A 216 -1.12 -19.37 -17.24
CA ARG A 216 -1.82 -20.66 -17.33
C ARG A 216 -2.92 -20.64 -18.39
N LYS A 217 -3.64 -19.53 -18.52
CA LYS A 217 -4.64 -19.36 -19.57
C LYS A 217 -4.00 -19.39 -20.96
N ALA A 218 -2.91 -18.65 -21.17
CA ALA A 218 -2.15 -18.65 -22.43
C ALA A 218 -1.69 -20.06 -22.83
N ILE A 219 -1.20 -20.84 -21.87
CA ILE A 219 -0.80 -22.25 -22.10
C ILE A 219 -2.01 -23.12 -22.51
N ARG A 220 -3.19 -22.91 -21.91
CA ARG A 220 -4.38 -23.72 -22.20
C ARG A 220 -5.03 -23.44 -23.55
N ILE A 221 -4.97 -22.20 -24.01
CA ILE A 221 -5.58 -21.77 -25.29
C ILE A 221 -4.58 -21.81 -26.44
N ASP A 222 -3.41 -22.41 -26.22
CA ASP A 222 -2.33 -22.52 -27.19
C ASP A 222 -2.85 -23.00 -28.55
N GLU A 223 -2.55 -22.24 -29.60
CA GLU A 223 -2.98 -22.49 -30.96
C GLU A 223 -1.77 -22.59 -31.90
N HIS A 224 -1.83 -23.56 -32.81
CA HIS A 224 -0.87 -23.67 -33.88
C HIS A 224 -1.18 -22.62 -34.96
N VAL A 225 -0.27 -21.67 -35.14
CA VAL A 225 -0.37 -20.63 -36.16
C VAL A 225 0.33 -21.12 -37.44
N PRO A 226 -0.39 -21.30 -38.56
CA PRO A 226 0.22 -21.67 -39.84
C PRO A 226 1.32 -20.67 -40.22
N ASP A 227 2.43 -21.16 -40.79
CA ASP A 227 3.61 -20.38 -41.19
C ASP A 227 4.38 -19.70 -40.04
N SER A 228 4.02 -19.94 -38.78
CA SER A 228 4.79 -19.47 -37.60
C SER A 228 5.89 -20.45 -37.20
N LEU A 229 7.02 -19.92 -36.72
CA LEU A 229 8.13 -20.71 -36.17
C LEU A 229 7.87 -21.19 -34.74
N THR A 230 6.94 -20.56 -34.04
CA THR A 230 6.59 -20.84 -32.64
C THR A 230 5.08 -20.92 -32.46
N THR A 231 4.66 -21.66 -31.44
CA THR A 231 3.25 -21.73 -31.03
C THR A 231 2.78 -20.41 -30.41
N SER A 232 1.47 -20.11 -30.46
CA SER A 232 0.94 -18.84 -29.95
C SER A 232 1.21 -18.63 -28.46
N MET A 233 1.30 -19.73 -27.68
CA MET A 233 1.66 -19.69 -26.26
C MET A 233 2.95 -18.92 -25.98
N VAL A 234 3.96 -18.98 -26.86
CA VAL A 234 5.22 -18.23 -26.64
C VAL A 234 4.93 -16.73 -26.60
N ASP A 235 4.27 -16.21 -27.63
CA ASP A 235 3.97 -14.79 -27.74
C ASP A 235 3.02 -14.31 -26.62
N ASP A 236 1.98 -15.11 -26.32
CA ASP A 236 0.99 -14.79 -25.29
C ASP A 236 1.61 -14.74 -23.88
N VAL A 237 2.45 -15.73 -23.53
CA VAL A 237 3.13 -15.76 -22.23
C VAL A 237 4.07 -14.56 -22.09
N PHE A 238 4.89 -14.29 -23.10
CA PHE A 238 5.80 -13.14 -23.05
C PHE A 238 5.05 -11.80 -23.05
N TYR A 239 3.89 -11.71 -23.72
CA TYR A 239 3.03 -10.53 -23.65
C TYR A 239 2.54 -10.27 -22.22
N VAL A 240 2.03 -11.31 -21.53
CA VAL A 240 1.57 -11.21 -20.14
C VAL A 240 2.71 -10.78 -19.21
N LEU A 241 3.86 -11.46 -19.28
CA LEU A 241 5.03 -11.13 -18.45
C LEU A 241 5.48 -9.70 -18.67
N GLN A 242 5.58 -9.28 -19.93
CA GLN A 242 5.99 -7.92 -20.28
C GLN A 242 4.98 -6.87 -19.81
N SER A 243 3.68 -7.18 -19.84
CA SER A 243 2.62 -6.31 -19.31
C SER A 243 2.78 -6.10 -17.79
N CYS A 244 2.92 -7.18 -17.03
CA CYS A 244 3.10 -7.12 -15.58
C CYS A 244 4.39 -6.37 -15.19
N LEU A 245 5.50 -6.63 -15.89
CA LEU A 245 6.78 -5.95 -15.65
C LEU A 245 6.70 -4.45 -15.97
N ARG A 246 6.02 -4.05 -17.05
CA ARG A 246 5.81 -2.63 -17.36
C ARG A 246 4.99 -1.93 -16.29
N ARG A 247 3.92 -2.56 -15.78
CA ARG A 247 3.14 -2.02 -14.66
C ARG A 247 4.01 -1.88 -13.41
N ALA A 248 4.80 -2.90 -13.08
CA ALA A 248 5.71 -2.86 -11.94
C ALA A 248 6.75 -1.74 -12.06
N ILE A 249 7.32 -1.50 -13.25
CA ILE A 249 8.20 -0.35 -13.49
C ILE A 249 7.47 0.98 -13.31
N SER A 250 6.21 1.03 -13.75
CA SER A 250 5.38 2.23 -13.66
C SER A 250 5.03 2.61 -12.22
N THR A 251 5.18 1.71 -11.23
CA THR A 251 5.00 2.06 -9.82
C THR A 251 6.11 2.98 -9.29
N SER A 252 7.24 3.11 -10.00
CA SER A 252 8.46 3.79 -9.54
C SER A 252 9.04 3.24 -8.23
N ASN A 253 8.62 2.05 -7.79
CA ASN A 253 9.04 1.44 -6.54
C ASN A 253 9.92 0.20 -6.79
N ILE A 254 11.22 0.30 -6.51
CA ILE A 254 12.20 -0.76 -6.80
C ILE A 254 11.88 -2.10 -6.11
N SER A 255 11.29 -2.06 -4.91
CA SER A 255 10.92 -3.29 -4.19
C SER A 255 9.83 -4.05 -4.93
N SER A 256 8.83 -3.37 -5.50
CA SER A 256 7.82 -4.01 -6.35
C SER A 256 8.42 -4.57 -7.64
N VAL A 257 9.31 -3.83 -8.30
CA VAL A 257 9.97 -4.27 -9.55
C VAL A 257 10.73 -5.57 -9.32
N ILE A 258 11.56 -5.63 -8.28
CA ILE A 258 12.35 -6.81 -7.95
C ILE A 258 11.44 -8.00 -7.64
N ALA A 259 10.37 -7.80 -6.87
CA ALA A 259 9.46 -8.86 -6.49
C ALA A 259 8.69 -9.42 -7.69
N VAL A 260 8.12 -8.56 -8.55
CA VAL A 260 7.39 -8.97 -9.75
C VAL A 260 8.32 -9.64 -10.77
N LEU A 261 9.55 -9.14 -10.92
CA LEU A 261 10.57 -9.78 -11.75
C LEU A 261 10.94 -11.18 -11.23
N SER A 262 11.06 -11.34 -9.92
CA SER A 262 11.32 -12.65 -9.30
C SER A 262 10.17 -13.62 -9.53
N ASN A 263 8.93 -13.15 -9.45
CA ASN A 263 7.74 -13.95 -9.76
C ASN A 263 7.75 -14.41 -11.23
N ALA A 264 8.03 -13.50 -12.16
CA ALA A 264 8.14 -13.81 -13.59
C ALA A 264 9.24 -14.87 -13.85
N GLY A 265 10.41 -14.70 -13.25
CA GLY A 265 11.51 -15.67 -13.36
C GLY A 265 11.14 -17.06 -12.83
N SER A 266 10.47 -17.13 -11.68
CA SER A 266 10.00 -18.41 -11.13
C SER A 266 8.94 -19.08 -12.03
N LEU A 267 8.07 -18.30 -12.66
CA LEU A 267 7.02 -18.81 -13.54
C LEU A 267 7.58 -19.35 -14.85
N LEU A 268 8.57 -18.65 -15.42
CA LEU A 268 9.33 -19.10 -16.58
C LEU A 268 10.08 -20.40 -16.31
N ALA A 269 10.73 -20.51 -15.15
CA ALA A 269 11.53 -21.67 -14.78
C ALA A 269 10.73 -22.92 -14.41
N LYS A 270 9.41 -22.78 -14.15
CA LYS A 270 8.51 -23.86 -13.73
C LYS A 270 7.43 -24.11 -14.77
N ASP A 271 6.24 -23.52 -14.59
CA ASP A 271 5.04 -23.82 -15.38
C ASP A 271 5.27 -23.67 -16.89
N TYR A 272 5.97 -22.59 -17.29
CA TYR A 272 6.25 -22.36 -18.72
C TYR A 272 7.27 -23.34 -19.29
N HIS A 273 8.34 -23.64 -18.55
CA HIS A 273 9.34 -24.62 -18.96
C HIS A 273 8.72 -26.02 -19.14
N GLU A 274 7.86 -26.43 -18.19
CA GLU A 274 7.14 -27.69 -18.26
C GLU A 274 6.20 -27.75 -19.47
N ALA A 275 5.43 -26.68 -19.71
CA ALA A 275 4.53 -26.58 -20.87
C ALA A 275 5.30 -26.67 -22.20
N LEU A 276 6.43 -25.96 -22.34
CA LEU A 276 7.28 -26.05 -23.53
C LEU A 276 7.86 -27.45 -23.73
N GLN A 277 8.31 -28.11 -22.65
CA GLN A 277 8.84 -29.47 -22.72
C GLN A 277 7.78 -30.48 -23.19
N GLN A 278 6.52 -30.30 -22.79
CA GLN A 278 5.41 -31.11 -23.30
C GLN A 278 5.23 -30.91 -24.80
N LYS A 279 5.22 -29.65 -25.26
CA LYS A 279 5.05 -29.31 -26.69
C LYS A 279 6.15 -29.87 -27.58
N ILE A 280 7.40 -29.88 -27.12
CA ILE A 280 8.52 -30.45 -27.89
C ILE A 280 8.40 -31.98 -28.02
N ARG A 281 7.69 -32.65 -27.09
CA ARG A 281 7.50 -34.11 -27.10
C ARG A 281 6.27 -34.55 -27.90
N GLU A 282 5.37 -33.62 -28.22
CA GLU A 282 4.21 -33.89 -29.08
C GLU A 282 4.70 -34.10 -30.53
N PRO A 283 4.33 -35.23 -31.19
CA PRO A 283 4.80 -35.58 -32.52
C PRO A 283 4.16 -34.76 -33.65
#